data_AF-A0A4Q2YIV2-F1
#
_entry.id   AF-A0A4Q2YIV2-F1
#
_cell.length_a   1.000
_cell.length_b   1.000
_cell.length_c   1.000
_cell.angle_alpha   90.00
_cell.angle_beta   90.00
_cell.angle_gamma   90.00
#
_symmetry.space_group_name_H-M   'P 1'
#
loop_
_entity.id
_entity.type
_entity.pdbx_description
1 polymer ?
#
loop_
_entity_poly.entity_id
_entity_poly.type
_entity_poly.pdbx_seq_one_letter_code
_entity_poly.pdbx_strand_id
1 'polypeptide(L)'
;MPAAVSSGSGVREMELPVEAGTYRPGEGGELAQAFCLTCHSADYCETQPPSGEKYWSATVKKMKEKFGAPLPDEVMAPLTRYLTAAYGPNAP
;
A
#
# COMPACT_ATOMS: atom_id res chain seq x y z
N MET A 1 -15.29 -16.58 -42.77
CA MET A 1 -14.50 -15.39 -43.14
C MET A 1 -14.49 -14.45 -41.94
N PRO A 2 -13.34 -14.05 -41.38
CA PRO A 2 -13.27 -13.29 -40.13
C PRO A 2 -13.74 -11.84 -40.32
N ALA A 3 -14.42 -11.30 -39.30
CA ALA A 3 -14.77 -9.88 -39.24
C ALA A 3 -13.50 -9.06 -38.93
N ALA A 4 -13.24 -8.04 -39.75
CA ALA A 4 -12.12 -7.14 -39.57
C ALA A 4 -12.31 -6.27 -38.31
N VAL A 5 -11.37 -6.35 -37.37
CA VAL A 5 -11.25 -5.34 -36.31
C VAL A 5 -10.64 -4.08 -36.93
N SER A 6 -11.45 -3.03 -37.04
CA SER A 6 -10.95 -1.71 -37.43
C SER A 6 -10.32 -1.04 -36.21
N SER A 7 -9.00 -0.91 -36.19
CA SER A 7 -8.30 -0.03 -35.25
C SER A 7 -8.58 1.42 -35.63
N GLY A 8 -9.58 2.02 -34.98
CA GLY A 8 -9.80 3.46 -35.03
C GLY A 8 -8.78 4.18 -34.15
N SER A 9 -8.00 5.08 -34.75
CA SER A 9 -7.12 6.04 -34.09
C SER A 9 -7.96 7.17 -33.45
N GLY A 10 -8.72 6.84 -32.41
CA GLY A 10 -9.49 7.80 -31.60
C GLY A 10 -9.06 7.74 -30.13
N VAL A 11 -8.99 8.90 -29.47
CA VAL A 11 -8.76 8.99 -28.02
C VAL A 11 -9.88 8.24 -27.30
N ARG A 12 -9.52 7.33 -26.38
CA ARG A 12 -10.47 6.61 -25.53
C ARG A 12 -10.28 7.08 -24.10
N GLU A 13 -11.33 7.66 -23.54
CA GLU A 13 -11.37 8.07 -22.15
C GLU A 13 -11.78 6.88 -21.26
N MET A 14 -11.17 6.79 -20.08
CA MET A 14 -11.49 5.83 -19.04
C MET A 14 -11.50 6.56 -17.70
N GLU A 15 -12.67 6.57 -17.05
CA GLU A 15 -12.81 7.11 -15.70
C GLU A 15 -12.61 5.99 -14.68
N LEU A 16 -11.69 6.20 -13.74
CA LEU A 16 -11.47 5.29 -12.61
C LEU A 16 -12.36 5.71 -11.43
N PRO A 17 -12.85 4.75 -10.63
CA PRO A 17 -13.53 5.06 -9.37
C PRO A 17 -12.63 5.87 -8.43
N VAL A 18 -13.23 6.68 -7.57
CA VAL A 18 -12.50 7.41 -6.54
C VAL A 18 -11.82 6.44 -5.56
N GLU A 19 -10.55 6.70 -5.24
CA GLU A 19 -9.86 5.96 -4.18
C GLU A 19 -10.42 6.36 -2.81
N ALA A 20 -10.84 5.37 -2.03
CA ALA A 20 -11.37 5.57 -0.67
C ALA A 20 -10.65 4.70 0.38
N GLY A 21 -9.56 4.02 0.00
CA GLY A 21 -8.80 3.16 0.88
C GLY A 21 -8.12 3.95 1.99
N THR A 22 -8.26 3.50 3.23
CA THR A 22 -7.60 4.10 4.40
C THR A 22 -6.96 2.99 5.23
N TYR A 23 -5.85 3.31 5.90
CA TYR A 23 -5.28 2.40 6.88
C TYR A 23 -6.21 2.16 8.07
N ARG A 24 -6.16 0.95 8.65
CA ARG A 24 -6.95 0.57 9.83
C ARG A 24 -6.60 1.48 11.02
N PRO A 25 -7.57 1.84 11.88
CA PRO A 25 -7.26 2.65 13.05
C PRO A 25 -6.32 1.92 14.01
N GLY A 26 -5.40 2.65 14.65
CA GLY A 26 -4.45 2.10 15.62
C GLY A 26 -3.32 3.08 15.92
N GLU A 27 -2.62 2.85 17.04
CA GLU A 27 -1.46 3.66 17.42
C GLU A 27 -0.37 3.57 16.33
N GLY A 28 0.04 4.72 15.79
CA GLY A 28 0.99 4.80 14.68
C GLY A 28 0.37 4.69 13.28
N GLY A 29 -0.95 4.56 13.18
CA GLY A 29 -1.65 4.53 11.88
C GLY A 29 -1.55 5.84 11.11
N GLU A 30 -1.43 6.97 11.82
CA GLU A 30 -1.16 8.28 11.22
C GLU A 30 0.18 8.32 10.48
N LEU A 31 1.17 7.53 10.90
CA LEU A 31 2.45 7.41 10.19
C LEU A 31 2.26 6.70 8.85
N ALA A 32 1.46 5.63 8.82
CA ALA A 32 1.15 4.94 7.57
C ALA A 32 0.41 5.89 6.61
N GLN A 33 -0.58 6.65 7.11
CA GLN A 33 -1.31 7.64 6.31
C GLN A 33 -0.39 8.74 5.76
N ALA A 34 0.57 9.20 6.55
CA ALA A 34 1.49 10.25 6.14
C ALA A 34 2.52 9.80 5.09
N PHE A 35 3.04 8.57 5.21
CA PHE A 35 4.21 8.14 4.43
C PHE A 35 3.94 7.10 3.35
N CYS A 36 2.89 6.29 3.46
CA CYS A 36 2.71 5.12 2.58
C CYS A 36 1.76 5.37 1.40
N LEU A 37 0.89 6.38 1.48
CA LEU A 37 -0.06 6.73 0.39
C LEU A 37 0.58 7.53 -0.76
N THR A 38 1.89 7.79 -0.70
CA THR A 38 2.58 8.57 -1.75
C THR A 38 2.65 7.82 -3.08
N CYS A 39 2.73 6.48 -3.03
CA CYS A 39 3.03 5.66 -4.21
C CYS A 39 1.92 4.67 -4.59
N HIS A 40 1.09 4.24 -3.64
CA HIS A 40 0.03 3.26 -3.86
C HIS A 40 -1.07 3.41 -2.78
N SER A 41 -2.24 2.83 -3.05
CA SER A 41 -3.36 2.83 -2.09
C SER A 41 -3.06 2.00 -0.83
N ALA A 42 -3.84 2.22 0.22
CA ALA A 42 -3.77 1.44 1.45
C ALA A 42 -4.14 -0.04 1.27
N ASP A 43 -4.86 -0.39 0.20
CA ASP A 43 -5.39 -1.74 -0.06
C ASP A 43 -4.27 -2.79 -0.21
N TYR A 44 -3.06 -2.35 -0.57
CA TYR A 44 -1.89 -3.22 -0.59
C TYR A 44 -1.61 -3.86 0.77
N CYS A 45 -1.87 -3.17 1.88
CA CYS A 45 -1.71 -3.71 3.22
C CYS A 45 -2.83 -4.70 3.58
N GLU A 46 -4.07 -4.43 3.17
CA GLU A 46 -5.23 -5.32 3.39
C GLU A 46 -5.08 -6.68 2.67
N THR A 47 -4.36 -6.70 1.56
CA THR A 47 -4.18 -7.91 0.74
C THR A 47 -2.93 -8.73 1.10
N GLN A 48 -2.12 -8.27 2.06
CA GLN A 48 -0.99 -9.08 2.53
C GLN A 48 -1.46 -10.23 3.45
N PRO A 49 -0.75 -11.37 3.45
CA PRO A 49 -1.02 -12.42 4.43
C PRO A 49 -0.90 -11.88 5.86
N PRO A 50 -1.74 -12.31 6.82
CA PRO A 50 -1.60 -11.93 8.23
C PRO A 50 -0.21 -12.32 8.76
N SER A 51 0.68 -11.33 8.88
CA SER A 51 2.12 -11.56 9.02
C SER A 51 2.70 -10.83 10.23
N GLY A 52 3.68 -11.45 10.89
CA GLY A 52 4.31 -10.89 12.09
C GLY A 52 5.34 -9.81 11.81
N GLU A 53 5.95 -9.31 12.88
CA GLU A 53 6.88 -8.17 12.87
C GLU A 53 8.05 -8.32 11.88
N LYS A 54 8.64 -9.52 11.78
CA LYS A 54 9.74 -9.78 10.86
C LYS A 54 9.37 -9.49 9.39
N TYR A 55 8.14 -9.84 9.00
CA TYR A 55 7.66 -9.58 7.65
C TYR A 55 7.45 -8.08 7.44
N TRP A 56 6.72 -7.42 8.35
CA TRP A 56 6.43 -5.99 8.21
C TRP A 56 7.68 -5.13 8.27
N SER A 57 8.66 -5.48 9.12
CA SER A 57 9.95 -4.82 9.17
C SER A 57 10.68 -4.91 7.82
N ALA A 58 10.69 -6.10 7.21
CA ALA A 58 11.29 -6.30 5.89
C ALA A 58 10.53 -5.53 4.79
N THR A 59 9.20 -5.46 4.88
CA THR A 59 8.35 -4.69 3.96
C THR A 59 8.64 -3.20 4.05
N VAL A 60 8.62 -2.61 5.25
CA VAL A 60 8.92 -1.18 5.46
C VAL A 60 10.34 -0.86 5.01
N LYS A 61 11.32 -1.72 5.33
CA LYS A 61 12.69 -1.60 4.84
C LYS A 61 12.78 -1.65 3.32
N LYS A 62 12.04 -2.54 2.66
CA LYS A 62 11.96 -2.63 1.20
C LYS A 62 11.39 -1.34 0.60
N MET A 63 10.34 -0.77 1.18
CA MET A 63 9.76 0.49 0.69
C MET A 63 10.79 1.61 0.72
N LYS A 64 11.52 1.75 1.83
CA LYS A 64 12.59 2.75 1.97
C LYS A 64 13.75 2.52 1.00
N GLU A 65 14.37 1.34 1.05
CA GLU A 65 15.66 1.11 0.38
C GLU A 65 15.55 0.74 -1.10
N LYS A 66 14.49 0.03 -1.50
CA LYS A 66 14.33 -0.47 -2.87
C LYS A 66 13.38 0.36 -3.71
N PHE A 67 12.37 0.95 -3.08
CA PHE A 67 11.39 1.80 -3.77
C PHE A 67 11.56 3.29 -3.49
N GLY A 68 12.49 3.65 -2.59
CA GLY A 68 12.86 5.05 -2.37
C GLY A 68 11.81 5.85 -1.58
N ALA A 69 10.94 5.20 -0.82
CA ALA A 69 9.98 5.89 0.04
C ALA A 69 10.74 6.77 1.06
N PRO A 70 10.37 8.05 1.22
CA PRO A 70 11.05 9.01 2.08
C PRO A 70 10.69 8.78 3.56
N LEU A 71 11.02 7.60 4.08
CA LEU A 71 10.76 7.18 5.46
C LEU A 71 11.94 7.58 6.37
N PRO A 72 11.76 8.49 7.33
CA PRO A 72 12.78 8.80 8.34
C PRO A 72 13.10 7.56 9.19
N ASP A 73 14.33 7.44 9.69
CA ASP A 73 14.75 6.27 10.47
C ASP A 73 13.94 6.11 11.76
N GLU A 74 13.56 7.22 12.39
CA GLU A 74 12.72 7.26 13.59
C GLU A 74 11.30 6.72 13.36
N VAL A 75 10.80 6.73 12.11
CA VAL A 75 9.46 6.22 11.77
C VAL A 75 9.46 4.72 11.51
N MET A 76 10.61 4.13 11.15
CA MET A 76 10.70 2.73 10.72
C MET A 76 10.16 1.74 11.75
N ALA A 77 10.56 1.89 13.02
CA ALA A 77 10.15 0.99 14.09
C ALA A 77 8.68 1.21 14.52
N PRO A 78 8.21 2.45 14.78
CA PRO A 78 6.79 2.71 15.05
C PRO A 78 5.87 2.22 13.93
N LEU A 79 6.21 2.48 12.67
CA LEU A 79 5.40 2.04 11.52
C LEU A 79 5.34 0.51 11.42
N THR A 80 6.46 -0.18 11.66
CA THR A 80 6.49 -1.65 11.69
C THR A 80 5.58 -2.21 12.79
N ARG A 81 5.60 -1.60 13.99
CA ARG A 81 4.75 -2.00 15.12
C ARG A 81 3.27 -1.82 14.80
N TYR A 82 2.91 -0.66 14.24
CA TYR A 82 1.56 -0.39 13.78
C TYR A 82 1.09 -1.43 12.77
N LEU A 83 1.86 -1.66 11.70
CA LEU A 83 1.48 -2.62 10.65
C LEU A 83 1.33 -4.05 11.21
N THR A 84 2.19 -4.43 12.14
CA THR A 84 2.09 -5.72 12.82
C THR A 84 0.84 -5.83 13.68
N ALA A 85 0.49 -4.78 14.42
CA ALA A 85 -0.70 -4.76 15.28
C ALA A 85 -2.00 -4.72 14.45
N ALA A 86 -2.02 -3.95 13.37
CA ALA A 86 -3.21 -3.72 12.56
C ALA A 86 -3.45 -4.81 11.49
N TYR A 87 -2.40 -5.48 11.02
CA TYR A 87 -2.43 -6.44 9.90
C TYR A 87 -1.72 -7.77 10.19
N GLY A 88 -1.33 -8.02 11.44
CA GLY A 88 -0.69 -9.26 11.84
C GLY A 88 -1.67 -10.39 12.15
N PRO A 89 -1.16 -11.57 12.55
CA PRO A 89 -1.98 -12.75 12.84
C PRO A 89 -3.00 -12.55 13.97
N ASN A 90 -2.74 -11.58 14.84
CA ASN A 90 -3.58 -11.23 15.99
C ASN A 90 -4.24 -9.86 15.82
N ALA A 91 -4.28 -9.33 14.60
CA ALA A 91 -5.01 -8.11 14.32
C ALA A 91 -6.50 -8.29 14.66
N PRO A 92 -7.17 -7.25 15.17
CA PRO A 92 -8.57 -7.30 15.54
C PRO A 92 -9.51 -7.53 14.34
#